data_AF-A0A839TCH3-F1
#
_entry.id   AF-A0A839TCH3-F1
#
_cell.length_a   1.000
_cell.length_b   1.000
_cell.length_c   1.000
_cell.angle_alpha   90.00
_cell.angle_beta   90.00
_cell.angle_gamma   90.00
#
_symmetry.space_group_name_H-M   'P 1'
#
loop_
_entity.id
_entity.type
_entity.pdbx_description
1 polymer ?
#
loop_
_entity_poly.entity_id
_entity_poly.type
_entity_poly.pdbx_seq_one_letter_code
_entity_poly.pdbx_strand_id
1 'polypeptide(L)'
;MYWVIGAVAVAGVVAWLNSEEQAACTNYHASSRRLSTETSQRQQQIAERRANYEKNQNFYEHIELHHASHLTADALYKELESHKKIVAMLREKQQSFGQCIGELKQQRDAAKSDQKQFIKEQLKQMREQLNEAKEYLVMLSEEKEHKLTQIRQINNATREYKLYIRDYCGEKGRDWYERSAERARLRAS
;
A
#
# COMPACT_ATOMS: atom_id res chain seq x y z
N MET A 1 -38.18 -2.68 -19.15
CA MET A 1 -39.61 -3.03 -19.20
C MET A 1 -39.80 -4.25 -18.30
N TYR A 2 -40.05 -4.02 -17.00
CA TYR A 2 -40.27 -5.07 -16.01
C TYR A 2 -41.69 -4.90 -15.46
N TRP A 3 -42.46 -5.98 -15.54
CA TRP A 3 -43.88 -6.04 -15.23
C TRP A 3 -44.12 -5.78 -13.74
N VAL A 4 -44.57 -4.57 -13.41
CA VAL A 4 -45.31 -4.34 -12.17
C VAL A 4 -46.70 -4.91 -12.42
N ILE A 5 -46.95 -6.14 -11.95
CA ILE A 5 -48.32 -6.62 -11.79
C ILE A 5 -48.91 -5.72 -10.69
N GLY A 6 -49.49 -4.61 -11.13
CA GLY A 6 -50.25 -3.72 -10.27
C GLY A 6 -51.33 -4.54 -9.62
N ALA A 7 -51.29 -4.61 -8.29
CA ALA A 7 -52.38 -5.08 -7.48
C ALA A 7 -53.61 -4.22 -7.81
N VAL A 8 -54.42 -4.67 -8.75
CA VAL A 8 -55.75 -4.13 -8.99
C VAL A 8 -56.52 -4.42 -7.71
N ALA A 9 -56.77 -3.37 -6.95
CA ALA A 9 -57.68 -3.40 -5.82
C ALA A 9 -59.07 -3.77 -6.35
N VAL A 10 -59.43 -5.04 -6.26
CA VAL A 10 -60.82 -5.50 -6.40
C VAL A 10 -61.54 -5.14 -5.09
N ALA A 11 -61.69 -3.85 -4.84
CA ALA A 11 -62.66 -3.33 -3.87
C ALA A 11 -63.99 -3.18 -4.61
N GLY A 12 -64.69 -4.31 -4.84
CA GLY A 12 -65.92 -4.25 -5.63
C GLY A 12 -66.69 -5.55 -5.86
N VAL A 13 -66.34 -6.68 -5.26
CA VAL A 13 -67.15 -7.92 -5.34
C VAL A 13 -67.18 -8.62 -3.98
N VAL A 14 -67.94 -8.10 -3.02
CA VAL A 14 -68.27 -8.85 -1.78
C VAL A 14 -69.76 -8.74 -1.45
N ALA A 15 -70.62 -8.72 -2.47
CA ALA A 15 -72.07 -8.73 -2.24
C ALA A 15 -72.71 -10.12 -2.32
N TRP A 16 -72.04 -11.17 -2.82
CA TRP A 16 -72.64 -12.49 -3.04
C TRP A 16 -71.63 -13.64 -2.80
N LEU A 17 -71.25 -13.91 -1.55
CA LEU A 17 -70.39 -15.05 -1.20
C LEU A 17 -70.90 -15.73 0.08
N ASN A 18 -70.94 -17.06 0.09
CA ASN A 18 -71.31 -17.86 1.28
C ASN A 18 -70.26 -17.70 2.40
N SER A 19 -70.59 -18.04 3.65
CA SER A 19 -69.73 -17.79 4.82
C SER A 19 -68.31 -18.41 4.72
N GLU A 20 -68.16 -19.51 3.99
CA GLU A 20 -66.85 -20.15 3.72
C GLU A 20 -66.01 -19.38 2.70
N GLU A 21 -66.64 -18.83 1.65
CA GLU A 21 -65.97 -18.02 0.63
C GLU A 21 -65.55 -16.66 1.18
N GLN A 22 -66.33 -16.09 2.10
CA GLN A 22 -65.99 -14.85 2.80
C GLN A 22 -64.80 -15.06 3.77
N ALA A 23 -64.74 -16.21 4.45
CA ALA A 23 -63.60 -16.62 5.26
C ALA A 23 -62.34 -16.87 4.40
N ALA A 24 -62.47 -17.52 3.25
CA ALA A 24 -61.36 -17.75 2.32
C ALA A 24 -60.83 -16.44 1.74
N CYS A 25 -61.71 -15.51 1.37
CA CYS A 25 -61.34 -14.20 0.82
C CYS A 25 -60.66 -13.32 1.87
N THR A 26 -61.17 -13.28 3.10
CA THR A 26 -60.54 -12.54 4.21
C THR A 26 -59.19 -13.13 4.61
N ASN A 27 -59.07 -14.46 4.68
CA ASN A 27 -57.79 -15.15 4.92
C ASN A 27 -56.78 -14.91 3.80
N TYR A 28 -57.23 -14.89 2.54
CA TYR A 28 -56.38 -14.56 1.39
C TYR A 28 -55.89 -13.11 1.47
N HIS A 29 -56.76 -12.14 1.75
CA HIS A 29 -56.36 -10.74 1.87
C HIS A 29 -55.44 -10.48 3.07
N ALA A 30 -55.67 -11.12 4.21
CA ALA A 30 -54.80 -11.04 5.38
C ALA A 30 -53.41 -11.65 5.09
N SER A 31 -53.39 -12.83 4.46
CA SER A 31 -52.14 -13.51 4.08
C SER A 31 -51.39 -12.74 3.01
N SER A 32 -52.08 -12.17 2.02
CA SER A 32 -51.49 -11.35 0.95
C SER A 32 -50.89 -10.05 1.49
N ARG A 33 -51.59 -9.34 2.40
CA ARG A 33 -51.04 -8.15 3.06
C ARG A 33 -49.84 -8.48 3.94
N ARG A 34 -49.90 -9.58 4.70
CA ARG A 34 -48.78 -10.04 5.53
C ARG A 34 -47.57 -10.39 4.67
N LEU A 35 -47.77 -11.14 3.59
CA LEU A 35 -46.71 -11.53 2.66
C LEU A 35 -46.11 -10.31 1.94
N SER A 36 -46.93 -9.35 1.54
CA SER A 36 -46.45 -8.10 0.92
C SER A 36 -45.60 -7.27 1.89
N THR A 37 -46.06 -7.14 3.14
CA THR A 37 -45.32 -6.42 4.19
C THR A 37 -44.00 -7.13 4.52
N GLU A 38 -44.03 -8.45 4.69
CA GLU A 38 -42.83 -9.24 4.97
C GLU A 38 -41.84 -9.18 3.79
N THR A 39 -42.34 -9.24 2.56
CA THR A 39 -41.51 -9.10 1.35
C THR A 39 -40.84 -7.74 1.28
N SER A 40 -41.57 -6.65 1.56
CA SER A 40 -41.00 -5.29 1.59
C SER A 40 -39.92 -5.16 2.68
N GLN A 41 -40.18 -5.71 3.88
CA GLN A 41 -39.22 -5.72 4.97
C GLN A 41 -37.96 -6.53 4.63
N ARG A 42 -38.11 -7.71 4.03
CA ARG A 42 -36.98 -8.53 3.58
C ARG A 42 -36.18 -7.84 2.48
N GLN A 43 -36.85 -7.17 1.56
CA GLN A 43 -36.19 -6.43 0.48
C GLN A 43 -35.40 -5.23 1.00
N GLN A 44 -35.94 -4.52 2.00
CA GLN A 44 -35.22 -3.47 2.72
C GLN A 44 -34.00 -4.03 3.46
N GLN A 45 -34.15 -5.13 4.20
CA GLN A 45 -33.03 -5.79 4.90
C GLN A 45 -31.93 -6.25 3.94
N ILE A 46 -32.27 -6.76 2.76
CA ILE A 46 -31.30 -7.13 1.74
C ILE A 46 -30.59 -5.89 1.18
N ALA A 47 -31.31 -4.80 0.91
CA ALA A 47 -30.73 -3.56 0.44
C ALA A 47 -29.76 -2.95 1.47
N GLU A 48 -30.15 -2.93 2.75
CA GLU A 48 -29.31 -2.49 3.87
C GLU A 48 -28.05 -3.36 4.01
N ARG A 49 -28.21 -4.69 3.96
CA ARG A 49 -27.08 -5.62 4.03
C ARG A 49 -26.12 -5.46 2.85
N ARG A 50 -26.62 -5.28 1.63
CA ARG A 50 -25.78 -5.04 0.44
C ARG A 50 -25.04 -3.72 0.54
N ALA A 51 -25.73 -2.64 0.92
CA ALA A 51 -25.12 -1.31 1.08
C ALA A 51 -24.02 -1.31 2.16
N ASN A 52 -24.20 -2.09 3.22
CA ASN A 52 -23.20 -2.24 4.28
C ASN A 52 -22.07 -3.19 3.88
N TYR A 53 -22.35 -4.25 3.12
CA TYR A 53 -21.34 -5.20 2.66
C TYR A 53 -20.31 -4.53 1.74
N GLU A 54 -20.77 -3.77 0.75
CA GLU A 54 -19.89 -3.07 -0.20
C GLU A 54 -18.98 -2.06 0.52
N LYS A 55 -19.52 -1.25 1.43
CA LYS A 55 -18.74 -0.29 2.23
C LYS A 55 -17.73 -0.99 3.16
N ASN A 56 -18.13 -2.12 3.75
CA ASN A 56 -17.27 -2.89 4.64
C ASN A 56 -16.12 -3.56 3.89
N GLN A 57 -16.40 -4.19 2.75
CA GLN A 57 -15.38 -4.80 1.91
C GLN A 57 -14.38 -3.74 1.43
N ASN A 58 -14.89 -2.62 0.93
CA ASN A 58 -14.09 -1.49 0.46
C ASN A 58 -13.14 -0.97 1.56
N PHE A 59 -13.62 -0.86 2.81
CA PHE A 59 -12.76 -0.48 3.93
C PHE A 59 -11.60 -1.46 4.16
N TYR A 60 -11.86 -2.77 4.20
CA TYR A 60 -10.79 -3.75 4.50
C TYR A 60 -9.76 -3.84 3.37
N GLU A 61 -10.17 -3.78 2.12
CA GLU A 61 -9.26 -3.73 0.96
C GLU A 61 -8.31 -2.52 1.06
N HIS A 62 -8.84 -1.35 1.43
CA HIS A 62 -8.03 -0.16 1.62
C HIS A 62 -7.09 -0.25 2.82
N ILE A 63 -7.51 -0.90 3.92
CA ILE A 63 -6.62 -1.14 5.07
C ILE A 63 -5.46 -2.06 4.71
N GLU A 64 -5.71 -3.11 3.94
CA GLU A 64 -4.68 -4.02 3.45
C GLU A 64 -3.67 -3.30 2.57
N LEU A 65 -4.14 -2.49 1.61
CA LEU A 65 -3.24 -1.73 0.75
C LEU A 65 -2.45 -0.67 1.52
N HIS A 66 -3.07 0.02 2.49
CA HIS A 66 -2.37 0.95 3.38
C HIS A 66 -1.27 0.23 4.16
N HIS A 67 -1.55 -0.95 4.72
CA HIS A 67 -0.56 -1.75 5.42
C HIS A 67 0.58 -2.21 4.50
N ALA A 68 0.27 -2.69 3.30
CA ALA A 68 1.26 -3.06 2.29
C ALA A 68 2.16 -1.87 1.94
N SER A 69 1.58 -0.68 1.79
CA SER A 69 2.33 0.56 1.53
C SER A 69 3.33 0.90 2.64
N HIS A 70 2.96 0.73 3.92
CA HIS A 70 3.90 0.87 5.05
C HIS A 70 5.04 -0.16 4.99
N LEU A 71 4.72 -1.43 4.69
CA LEU A 71 5.75 -2.48 4.57
C LEU A 71 6.74 -2.18 3.43
N THR A 72 6.26 -1.66 2.30
CA THR A 72 7.11 -1.25 1.19
C THR A 72 8.00 -0.07 1.60
N ALA A 73 7.48 0.92 2.32
CA ALA A 73 8.30 2.02 2.83
C ALA A 73 9.40 1.52 3.78
N ASP A 74 9.07 0.63 4.72
CA ASP A 74 10.05 0.01 5.62
C ASP A 74 11.14 -0.77 4.87
N ALA A 75 10.77 -1.49 3.81
CA ALA A 75 11.71 -2.20 2.96
C ALA A 75 12.67 -1.23 2.23
N LEU A 76 12.14 -0.13 1.68
CA LEU A 76 12.95 0.90 1.04
C LEU A 76 13.93 1.57 2.02
N TYR A 77 13.51 1.82 3.26
CA TYR A 77 14.41 2.33 4.30
C TYR A 77 15.52 1.34 4.64
N LYS A 78 15.21 0.05 4.78
CA LYS A 78 16.24 -0.99 5.00
C LYS A 78 17.23 -1.06 3.83
N GLU A 79 16.74 -0.95 2.61
CA GLU A 79 17.59 -0.93 1.42
C GLU A 79 18.51 0.31 1.38
N LEU A 80 17.99 1.48 1.75
CA LEU A 80 18.79 2.71 1.89
C LEU A 80 19.89 2.56 2.95
N GLU A 81 19.62 1.91 4.07
CA GLU A 81 20.64 1.63 5.09
C GLU A 81 21.72 0.66 4.56
N SER A 82 21.32 -0.38 3.83
CA SER A 82 22.27 -1.28 3.16
C SER A 82 23.12 -0.54 2.14
N HIS A 83 22.52 0.36 1.36
CA HIS A 83 23.22 1.21 0.40
C HIS A 83 24.27 2.08 1.11
N LYS A 84 23.92 2.73 2.23
CA LYS A 84 24.89 3.53 3.02
C LYS A 84 26.09 2.70 3.47
N LYS A 85 25.88 1.45 3.90
CA LYS A 85 26.96 0.53 4.29
C LYS A 85 27.88 0.21 3.11
N ILE A 86 27.32 -0.08 1.93
CA ILE A 86 28.11 -0.35 0.72
C ILE A 86 28.96 0.86 0.33
N VAL A 87 28.38 2.06 0.35
CA VAL A 87 29.11 3.30 0.07
C VAL A 87 30.24 3.51 1.07
N ALA A 88 30.02 3.26 2.37
CA ALA A 88 31.08 3.36 3.38
C ALA A 88 32.24 2.39 3.09
N MET A 89 31.94 1.12 2.84
CA MET A 89 32.95 0.11 2.50
C MET A 89 33.75 0.47 1.24
N LEU A 90 33.10 1.03 0.21
CA LEU A 90 33.78 1.44 -1.01
C LEU A 90 34.67 2.67 -0.80
N ARG A 91 34.27 3.61 0.06
CA ARG A 91 35.12 4.75 0.45
C ARG A 91 36.36 4.29 1.22
N GLU A 92 36.21 3.34 2.13
CA GLU A 92 37.33 2.72 2.83
C GLU A 92 38.28 2.03 1.84
N LYS A 93 37.75 1.23 0.90
CA LYS A 93 38.54 0.62 -0.17
C LYS A 93 39.27 1.65 -1.03
N GLN A 94 38.61 2.74 -1.40
CA GLN A 94 39.21 3.84 -2.17
C GLN A 94 40.40 4.45 -1.43
N GLN A 95 40.29 4.63 -0.11
CA GLN A 95 41.38 5.10 0.73
C GLN A 95 42.55 4.11 0.75
N SER A 96 42.26 2.81 0.91
CA SER A 96 43.28 1.75 0.87
C SER A 96 44.01 1.68 -0.47
N PHE A 97 43.30 1.82 -1.60
CA PHE A 97 43.94 1.93 -2.91
C PHE A 97 44.85 3.16 -3.01
N GLY A 98 44.42 4.30 -2.47
CA GLY A 98 45.23 5.51 -2.40
C GLY A 98 46.55 5.30 -1.63
N GLN A 99 46.48 4.63 -0.49
CA GLN A 99 47.65 4.26 0.33
C GLN A 99 48.58 3.32 -0.43
N CYS A 100 48.05 2.22 -0.98
CA CYS A 100 48.84 1.25 -1.75
C CYS A 100 49.53 1.88 -2.96
N ILE A 101 48.84 2.77 -3.69
CA ILE A 101 49.45 3.54 -4.79
C ILE A 101 50.59 4.42 -4.28
N GLY A 102 50.44 5.03 -3.10
CA GLY A 102 51.50 5.81 -2.45
C GLY A 102 52.73 4.97 -2.15
N GLU A 103 52.54 3.80 -1.53
CA GLU A 103 53.61 2.85 -1.21
C GLU A 103 54.31 2.32 -2.48
N LEU A 104 53.54 1.92 -3.50
CA LEU A 104 54.10 1.45 -4.77
C LEU A 104 54.90 2.55 -5.49
N LYS A 105 54.51 3.82 -5.39
CA LYS A 105 55.32 4.93 -5.91
C LYS A 105 56.66 5.03 -5.18
N GLN A 106 56.65 4.96 -3.84
CA GLN A 106 57.89 4.98 -3.05
C GLN A 106 58.80 3.79 -3.40
N GLN A 107 58.23 2.58 -3.51
CA GLN A 107 58.98 1.38 -3.91
C GLN A 107 59.56 1.53 -5.31
N ARG A 108 58.80 2.05 -6.28
CA ARG A 108 59.29 2.31 -7.64
C ARG A 108 60.47 3.28 -7.65
N ASP A 109 60.41 4.32 -6.82
CA ASP A 109 61.43 5.37 -6.79
C ASP A 109 62.74 4.83 -6.17
N ALA A 110 62.64 3.90 -5.21
CA ALA A 110 63.78 3.21 -4.59
C ALA A 110 64.30 1.97 -5.37
N ALA A 111 63.51 1.41 -6.30
CA ALA A 111 63.84 0.17 -7.00
C ALA A 111 64.94 0.32 -8.07
N LYS A 112 65.64 -0.78 -8.37
CA LYS A 112 66.56 -0.89 -9.53
C LYS A 112 65.77 -1.11 -10.83
N SER A 113 66.41 -0.85 -11.98
CA SER A 113 65.77 -0.81 -13.33
C SER A 113 64.80 -1.97 -13.58
N ASP A 114 65.21 -3.20 -13.29
CA ASP A 114 64.44 -4.41 -13.66
C ASP A 114 63.17 -4.58 -12.81
N GLN A 115 63.17 -4.09 -11.56
CA GLN A 115 62.00 -4.12 -10.67
C GLN A 115 61.03 -2.95 -10.94
N LYS A 116 61.51 -1.84 -11.52
CA LYS A 116 60.65 -0.67 -11.81
C LYS A 116 59.54 -1.00 -12.78
N GLN A 117 59.78 -1.87 -13.76
CA GLN A 117 58.76 -2.22 -14.75
C GLN A 117 57.61 -3.02 -14.12
N PHE A 118 57.92 -3.95 -13.24
CA PHE A 118 56.90 -4.72 -12.50
C PHE A 118 56.05 -3.82 -11.60
N ILE A 119 56.69 -2.88 -10.88
CA ILE A 119 55.97 -1.92 -10.01
C ILE A 119 55.11 -0.95 -10.84
N LYS A 120 55.56 -0.55 -12.04
CA LYS A 120 54.76 0.27 -12.96
C LYS A 120 53.46 -0.44 -13.38
N GLU A 121 53.52 -1.75 -13.65
CA GLU A 121 52.34 -2.52 -14.03
C GLU A 121 51.36 -2.64 -12.85
N GLN A 122 51.84 -2.93 -11.64
CA GLN A 122 51.00 -2.91 -10.44
C GLN A 122 50.36 -1.54 -10.20
N LEU A 123 51.11 -0.45 -10.39
CA LEU A 123 50.58 0.92 -10.30
C LEU A 123 49.48 1.18 -11.32
N LYS A 124 49.60 0.64 -12.53
CA LYS A 124 48.57 0.76 -13.57
C LYS A 124 47.29 0.05 -13.15
N GLN A 125 47.39 -1.22 -12.74
CA GLN A 125 46.26 -2.02 -12.27
C GLN A 125 45.55 -1.38 -11.07
N MET A 126 46.31 -0.89 -10.08
CA MET A 126 45.73 -0.23 -8.91
C MET A 126 45.02 1.09 -9.25
N ARG A 127 45.49 1.82 -10.27
CA ARG A 127 44.83 3.04 -10.76
C ARG A 127 43.55 2.73 -11.50
N GLU A 128 43.52 1.66 -12.30
CA GLU A 128 42.32 1.18 -12.98
C GLU A 128 41.26 0.79 -11.95
N GLN A 129 41.60 -0.04 -10.96
CA GLN A 129 40.69 -0.42 -9.87
C GLN A 129 40.21 0.78 -9.04
N LEU A 130 41.07 1.77 -8.79
CA LEU A 130 40.67 3.00 -8.12
C LEU A 130 39.66 3.81 -8.94
N ASN A 131 39.84 3.89 -10.26
CA ASN A 131 38.91 4.59 -11.14
C ASN A 131 37.56 3.87 -11.21
N GLU A 132 37.55 2.54 -11.37
CA GLU A 132 36.33 1.73 -11.32
C GLU A 132 35.57 1.95 -10.00
N ALA A 133 36.28 1.96 -8.87
CA ALA A 133 35.67 2.24 -7.56
C ALA A 133 35.05 3.65 -7.47
N LYS A 134 35.68 4.66 -8.08
CA LYS A 134 35.14 6.03 -8.13
C LYS A 134 33.90 6.13 -9.01
N GLU A 135 33.94 5.51 -10.18
CA GLU A 135 32.79 5.48 -11.10
C GLU A 135 31.59 4.78 -10.43
N TYR A 136 31.85 3.65 -9.75
CA TYR A 136 30.81 2.95 -9.01
C TYR A 136 30.23 3.79 -7.86
N LEU A 137 31.06 4.56 -7.14
CA LEU A 137 30.59 5.51 -6.13
C LEU A 137 29.72 6.64 -6.70
N VAL A 138 30.01 7.11 -7.92
CA VAL A 138 29.17 8.09 -8.61
C VAL A 138 27.80 7.48 -8.92
N MET A 139 27.76 6.28 -9.51
CA MET A 139 26.48 5.60 -9.79
C MET A 139 25.66 5.36 -8.53
N LEU A 140 26.29 4.93 -7.43
CA LEU A 140 25.62 4.76 -6.15
C LEU A 140 25.04 6.09 -5.62
N SER A 141 25.71 7.22 -5.86
CA SER A 141 25.17 8.52 -5.45
C SER A 141 23.87 8.88 -6.16
N GLU A 142 23.74 8.54 -7.44
CA GLU A 142 22.51 8.73 -8.23
C GLU A 142 21.40 7.78 -7.77
N GLU A 143 21.74 6.50 -7.54
CA GLU A 143 20.80 5.51 -6.99
C GLU A 143 20.24 5.94 -5.64
N LYS A 144 21.07 6.54 -4.78
CA LYS A 144 20.62 7.05 -3.47
C LYS A 144 19.55 8.12 -3.64
N GLU A 145 19.75 9.09 -4.53
CA GLU A 145 18.77 10.15 -4.77
C GLU A 145 17.47 9.60 -5.37
N HIS A 146 17.57 8.59 -6.24
CA HIS A 146 16.42 7.87 -6.75
C HIS A 146 15.63 7.19 -5.61
N LYS A 147 16.31 6.44 -4.73
CA LYS A 147 15.69 5.77 -3.58
C LYS A 147 15.03 6.77 -2.62
N LEU A 148 15.69 7.89 -2.33
CA LEU A 148 15.11 8.96 -1.50
C LEU A 148 13.83 9.53 -2.14
N THR A 149 13.81 9.66 -3.46
CA THR A 149 12.63 10.11 -4.20
C THR A 149 11.49 9.09 -4.07
N GLN A 150 11.77 7.80 -4.26
CA GLN A 150 10.79 6.73 -4.09
C GLN A 150 10.21 6.69 -2.65
N ILE A 151 11.06 6.83 -1.64
CA ILE A 151 10.64 6.91 -0.22
C ILE A 151 9.70 8.10 0.01
N ARG A 152 10.05 9.29 -0.51
CA ARG A 152 9.17 10.47 -0.38
C ARG A 152 7.83 10.26 -1.08
N GLN A 153 7.85 9.71 -2.29
CA GLN A 153 6.65 9.43 -3.07
C GLN A 153 5.73 8.44 -2.36
N ILE A 154 6.26 7.30 -1.89
CA ILE A 154 5.44 6.31 -1.21
C ILE A 154 4.88 6.87 0.09
N ASN A 155 5.69 7.57 0.90
CA ASN A 155 5.22 8.15 2.16
C ASN A 155 4.10 9.19 1.93
N ASN A 156 4.22 10.01 0.89
CA ASN A 156 3.18 10.96 0.51
C ASN A 156 1.91 10.23 0.08
N ALA A 157 2.04 9.22 -0.79
CA ALA A 157 0.91 8.41 -1.23
C ALA A 157 0.24 7.67 -0.05
N THR A 158 1.00 7.08 0.87
CA THR A 158 0.46 6.43 2.09
C THR A 158 -0.29 7.43 2.96
N ARG A 159 0.24 8.66 3.10
CA ARG A 159 -0.41 9.73 3.88
C ARG A 159 -1.73 10.16 3.24
N GLU A 160 -1.72 10.43 1.93
CA GLU A 160 -2.91 10.78 1.17
C GLU A 160 -3.95 9.65 1.25
N TYR A 161 -3.51 8.41 1.11
CA TYR A 161 -4.36 7.24 1.18
C TYR A 161 -4.97 7.03 2.58
N LYS A 162 -4.23 7.33 3.64
CA LYS A 162 -4.76 7.35 5.01
C LYS A 162 -5.90 8.37 5.17
N LEU A 163 -5.78 9.55 4.54
CA LEU A 163 -6.85 10.55 4.53
C LEU A 163 -8.04 10.10 3.68
N TYR A 164 -7.77 9.47 2.53
CA TYR A 164 -8.80 8.87 1.70
C TYR A 164 -9.63 7.84 2.48
N ILE A 165 -9.00 6.94 3.24
CA ILE A 165 -9.72 5.95 4.07
C ILE A 165 -10.64 6.65 5.10
N ARG A 166 -10.16 7.73 5.72
CA ARG A 166 -10.96 8.52 6.66
C ARG A 166 -12.21 9.12 5.98
N ASP A 167 -12.02 9.68 4.79
CA ASP A 167 -13.04 10.49 4.12
C ASP A 167 -14.06 9.64 3.33
N TYR A 168 -13.64 8.49 2.80
CA TYR A 168 -14.46 7.70 1.85
C TYR A 168 -14.88 6.31 2.35
N CYS A 169 -14.35 5.79 3.47
CA CYS A 169 -14.74 4.47 4.01
C CYS A 169 -15.81 4.52 5.12
N GLY A 170 -16.52 5.65 5.24
CA GLY A 170 -17.58 5.81 6.23
C GLY A 170 -17.08 5.81 7.69
N GLU A 171 -17.93 5.37 8.62
CA GLU A 171 -17.67 5.44 10.06
C GLU A 171 -16.44 4.62 10.47
N LYS A 172 -16.30 3.39 9.96
CA LYS A 172 -15.11 2.55 10.21
C LYS A 172 -13.80 3.22 9.81
N GLY A 173 -13.81 3.94 8.68
CA GLY A 173 -12.67 4.73 8.21
C GLY A 173 -12.26 5.81 9.19
N ARG A 174 -13.24 6.57 9.70
CA ARG A 174 -13.03 7.61 10.71
C ARG A 174 -12.52 7.05 12.03
N ASP A 175 -13.16 6.01 12.56
CA ASP A 175 -12.76 5.37 13.82
C ASP A 175 -11.34 4.79 13.74
N TRP A 176 -10.99 4.19 12.59
CA TRP A 176 -9.65 3.69 12.36
C TRP A 176 -8.61 4.82 12.32
N TYR A 177 -8.94 5.93 11.65
CA TYR A 177 -8.07 7.09 11.56
C TYR A 177 -7.83 7.71 12.95
N GLU A 178 -8.89 7.91 13.73
CA GLU A 178 -8.82 8.50 15.07
C GLU A 178 -7.99 7.64 16.02
N ARG A 179 -8.24 6.32 16.07
CA ARG A 179 -7.41 5.40 16.86
C ARG A 179 -5.95 5.44 16.44
N SER A 180 -5.67 5.59 15.15
CA SER A 180 -4.30 5.69 14.64
C SER A 180 -3.63 7.02 15.00
N ALA A 181 -4.38 8.12 14.99
CA ALA A 181 -3.90 9.43 15.42
C ALA A 181 -3.62 9.46 16.93
N GLU A 182 -4.49 8.85 17.73
CA GLU A 182 -4.32 8.78 19.17
C GLU A 182 -3.08 7.97 19.57
N ARG A 183 -2.87 6.80 18.95
CA ARG A 183 -1.62 6.03 19.12
C ARG A 183 -0.37 6.82 18.77
N ALA A 184 -0.45 7.71 17.77
CA ALA A 184 0.68 8.55 17.39
C ALA A 184 0.97 9.64 18.42
N ARG A 185 -0.07 10.26 19.00
CA ARG A 185 0.07 11.24 20.08
C ARG A 185 0.71 10.63 21.33
N LEU A 186 0.23 9.46 21.75
CA LEU A 186 0.76 8.74 22.93
C LEU A 186 2.22 8.30 22.77
N ARG A 187 2.71 8.13 21.53
CA ARG A 187 4.13 7.83 21.28
C ARG A 187 5.02 9.08 21.27
N ALA A 188 4.42 10.26 21.15
CA ALA A 188 5.12 11.54 21.07
C ALA A 188 5.17 12.29 22.43
N SER A 189 4.36 11.88 23.39
CA SER A 189 4.40 12.30 24.81
C SER A 189 5.42 11.51 25.61
#